data_AF-A0AAP5Z2S4-F1
#
_entry.id   AF-A0AAP5Z2S4-F1
#
_cell.length_a   1.000
_cell.length_b   1.000
_cell.length_c   1.000
_cell.angle_alpha   90.00
_cell.angle_beta   90.00
_cell.angle_gamma   90.00
#
_symmetry.space_group_name_H-M   'P 1'
#
loop_
_entity.id
_entity.type
_entity.pdbx_description
1 polymer ?
#
loop_
_entity_poly.entity_id
_entity_poly.type
_entity_poly.pdbx_seq_one_letter_code
_entity_poly.pdbx_strand_id
1 'polypeptide(L)'
;KKLDQLLIIQTPIEVNAAITNLKLLTVQDNQSVVTLQIQHFLAMLASVIGMIMIALMTKEWIENRVVEELGSLMSYTRSAREEKGFERFGGSDIEEFDHIGSTLESTFEELEAQKRSFRDLFNFALSPIMVWSEAGVLIQINPAARKELVIENDIETMHPVFKGFKDKLVP
;
A
#
# COMPACT_ATOMS: atom_id res chain seq x y z
N LYS A 1 -31.12 -53.72 2.63
CA LYS A 1 -30.13 -53.05 1.76
C LYS A 1 -30.44 -53.11 0.26
N LYS A 2 -31.01 -54.17 -0.33
CA LYS A 2 -31.47 -54.14 -1.75
C LYS A 2 -32.87 -53.52 -1.96
N LEU A 3 -33.73 -53.49 -0.93
CA LEU A 3 -35.07 -52.92 -1.05
C LEU A 3 -35.08 -51.37 -1.06
N ASP A 4 -34.09 -50.70 -0.46
CA ASP A 4 -34.03 -49.22 -0.42
C ASP A 4 -33.76 -48.59 -1.80
N GLN A 5 -33.41 -49.43 -2.78
CA GLN A 5 -33.16 -49.07 -4.17
C GLN A 5 -34.34 -49.38 -5.09
N LEU A 6 -35.44 -49.95 -4.57
CA LEU A 6 -36.59 -50.34 -5.37
C LEU A 6 -37.82 -49.55 -4.94
N LEU A 7 -38.41 -48.82 -5.88
CA LEU A 7 -39.68 -48.14 -5.72
C LEU A 7 -40.80 -49.10 -6.14
N ILE A 8 -41.63 -49.52 -5.19
CA ILE A 8 -42.73 -50.47 -5.43
C ILE A 8 -44.04 -49.70 -5.39
N ILE A 9 -44.75 -49.67 -6.53
CA ILE A 9 -46.08 -49.08 -6.66
C ILE A 9 -47.10 -50.20 -6.79
N GLN A 10 -48.17 -50.13 -5.99
CA GLN A 10 -49.26 -51.09 -6.06
C GLN A 10 -50.54 -50.35 -6.48
N THR A 11 -51.06 -50.67 -7.67
CA THR A 11 -52.26 -50.05 -8.22
C THR A 11 -53.39 -51.09 -8.31
N PRO A 12 -54.53 -50.91 -7.62
CA PRO A 12 -55.67 -51.81 -7.74
C PRO A 12 -56.32 -51.67 -9.13
N ILE A 13 -56.73 -52.78 -9.73
CA ILE A 13 -57.36 -52.77 -11.05
C ILE A 13 -58.88 -52.83 -10.88
N GLU A 14 -59.58 -51.89 -11.50
CA GLU A 14 -61.05 -51.89 -11.58
C GLU A 14 -61.49 -52.47 -12.92
N VAL A 15 -62.43 -53.43 -12.88
CA VAL A 15 -63.07 -53.99 -14.08
C VAL A 15 -64.55 -53.69 -13.98
N ASN A 16 -65.12 -53.00 -14.98
CA ASN A 16 -66.50 -52.52 -14.97
C ASN A 16 -66.85 -51.67 -13.72
N ALA A 17 -65.95 -50.79 -13.29
CA ALA A 17 -66.09 -49.96 -12.08
C ALA A 17 -66.29 -50.75 -10.76
N ALA A 18 -66.05 -52.06 -10.78
CA ALA A 18 -66.00 -52.89 -9.59
C ALA A 18 -64.53 -53.12 -9.18
N ILE A 19 -64.22 -52.87 -7.91
CA ILE A 19 -62.91 -53.13 -7.33
C ILE A 19 -62.66 -54.64 -7.37
N THR A 20 -61.59 -55.06 -8.03
CA THR A 20 -61.21 -56.47 -8.11
C THR A 20 -60.07 -56.79 -7.17
N ASN A 21 -59.85 -58.09 -6.89
CA ASN A 21 -58.69 -58.55 -6.15
C ASN A 21 -57.38 -58.48 -6.95
N LEU A 22 -57.42 -58.00 -8.20
CA LEU A 22 -56.23 -57.85 -9.04
C LEU A 22 -55.50 -56.55 -8.68
N LYS A 23 -54.20 -56.67 -8.45
CA LYS A 23 -53.30 -55.56 -8.11
C LYS A 23 -52.13 -55.57 -9.07
N LEU A 24 -51.91 -54.46 -9.75
CA LEU A 24 -50.71 -54.23 -10.54
C LEU A 24 -49.58 -53.86 -9.58
N LEU A 25 -48.50 -54.64 -9.59
CA LEU A 25 -47.27 -54.34 -8.86
C LEU A 25 -46.22 -53.87 -9.86
N THR A 26 -45.84 -52.60 -9.75
CA THR A 26 -44.77 -52.01 -10.55
C THR A 26 -43.54 -51.88 -9.66
N VAL A 27 -42.45 -52.56 -10.02
CA VAL A 27 -41.17 -52.47 -9.33
C VAL A 27 -40.23 -51.66 -10.22
N GLN A 28 -39.85 -50.48 -9.77
CA GLN A 28 -38.95 -49.59 -10.49
C GLN A 28 -37.64 -49.43 -9.72
N ASP A 29 -36.51 -49.49 -10.44
CA ASP A 29 -35.20 -49.23 -9.86
C ASP A 29 -35.01 -47.72 -9.60
N ASN A 30 -34.58 -47.38 -8.39
CA ASN A 30 -34.37 -46.03 -7.90
C ASN A 30 -32.88 -45.63 -7.88
N GLN A 31 -32.00 -46.35 -8.60
CA GLN A 31 -30.58 -45.99 -8.74
C GLN A 31 -30.38 -44.50 -9.07
N SER A 32 -31.27 -43.90 -9.86
CA SER A 32 -31.18 -42.49 -10.24
C SER A 32 -31.21 -41.55 -9.02
N VAL A 33 -32.10 -41.80 -8.05
CA VAL A 33 -32.21 -40.96 -6.84
C VAL A 33 -31.02 -41.16 -5.92
N VAL A 34 -30.54 -42.40 -5.78
CA VAL A 34 -29.34 -42.70 -4.97
C VAL A 34 -28.09 -42.07 -5.58
N THR A 35 -27.93 -42.14 -6.90
CA THR A 35 -26.82 -41.52 -7.63
C THR A 35 -26.86 -39.99 -7.50
N LEU A 36 -28.05 -39.39 -7.62
CA LEU A 36 -28.26 -37.96 -7.44
C LEU A 36 -27.81 -37.48 -6.04
N GLN A 37 -28.17 -38.22 -4.99
CA GLN A 37 -27.80 -37.86 -3.61
C GLN A 37 -26.28 -37.89 -3.39
N ILE A 38 -25.59 -38.90 -3.93
CA ILE A 38 -24.13 -39.03 -3.82
C ILE A 38 -23.42 -37.91 -4.57
N GLN A 39 -23.88 -37.61 -5.80
CA GLN A 39 -23.35 -36.51 -6.59
C GLN A 39 -23.53 -35.16 -5.89
N HIS A 40 -24.69 -34.94 -5.27
CA HIS A 40 -24.97 -33.70 -4.55
C HIS A 40 -24.06 -33.52 -3.33
N PHE A 41 -23.79 -34.60 -2.59
CA PHE A 41 -22.87 -34.56 -1.46
C PHE A 41 -21.42 -34.30 -1.92
N LEU A 42 -20.97 -34.97 -2.98
CA LEU A 42 -19.65 -34.74 -3.59
C LEU A 42 -19.48 -33.31 -4.08
N ALA A 43 -20.50 -32.74 -4.73
CA ALA A 43 -20.48 -31.36 -5.21
C ALA A 43 -20.39 -30.35 -4.06
N MET A 44 -21.12 -30.58 -2.97
CA MET A 44 -21.05 -29.73 -1.77
C MET A 44 -19.63 -29.74 -1.16
N LEU A 45 -19.02 -30.93 -1.05
CA LEU A 45 -17.68 -31.09 -0.50
C LEU A 45 -16.63 -30.42 -1.39
N ALA A 46 -16.73 -30.59 -2.70
CA ALA A 46 -15.88 -29.91 -3.69
C ALA A 46 -15.99 -28.38 -3.60
N SER A 47 -17.20 -27.85 -3.39
CA SER A 47 -17.42 -26.41 -3.20
C SER A 47 -16.72 -25.87 -1.95
N VAL A 48 -16.82 -26.58 -0.82
CA VAL A 48 -16.14 -26.18 0.42
C VAL A 48 -14.62 -26.16 0.23
N ILE A 49 -14.06 -27.18 -0.41
CA ILE A 49 -12.62 -27.23 -0.71
C ILE A 49 -12.23 -26.09 -1.66
N GLY A 50 -13.06 -25.83 -2.69
CA GLY A 50 -12.84 -24.75 -3.64
C GLY A 50 -12.82 -23.37 -2.96
N MET A 51 -13.75 -23.10 -2.05
CA MET A 51 -13.76 -21.86 -1.29
C MET A 51 -12.51 -21.69 -0.41
N ILE A 52 -12.06 -22.76 0.24
CA ILE A 52 -10.83 -22.73 1.05
C ILE A 52 -9.63 -22.45 0.16
N MET A 53 -9.53 -23.09 -1.01
CA MET A 53 -8.43 -22.87 -1.94
C MET A 53 -8.41 -21.42 -2.45
N ILE A 54 -9.55 -20.89 -2.88
CA ILE A 54 -9.66 -19.49 -3.34
C ILE A 54 -9.25 -18.54 -2.22
N ALA A 55 -9.73 -18.75 -0.99
CA ALA A 55 -9.39 -17.91 0.14
C ALA A 55 -7.88 -17.88 0.43
N LEU A 56 -7.21 -19.04 0.37
CA LEU A 56 -5.76 -19.13 0.57
C LEU A 56 -5.00 -18.44 -0.58
N MET A 57 -5.41 -18.68 -1.83
CA MET A 57 -4.79 -18.04 -3.00
C MET A 57 -4.96 -16.52 -2.98
N THR A 58 -6.16 -16.02 -2.67
CA THR A 58 -6.43 -14.58 -2.58
C THR A 58 -5.62 -13.96 -1.45
N LYS A 59 -5.51 -14.62 -0.30
CA LYS A 59 -4.69 -14.11 0.80
C LYS A 59 -3.23 -13.93 0.38
N GLU A 60 -2.65 -14.96 -0.21
CA GLU A 60 -1.24 -14.95 -0.59
C GLU A 60 -0.96 -13.98 -1.74
N TRP A 61 -1.91 -13.84 -2.67
CA TRP A 61 -1.85 -12.83 -3.73
C TRP A 61 -1.86 -11.39 -3.15
N ILE A 62 -2.76 -11.10 -2.20
CA ILE A 62 -2.86 -9.76 -1.58
C ILE A 62 -1.60 -9.45 -0.77
N GLU A 63 -1.11 -10.38 0.06
CA GLU A 63 0.09 -10.13 0.87
C GLU A 63 1.30 -9.80 0.00
N ASN A 64 1.55 -10.59 -1.04
CA ASN A 64 2.70 -10.36 -1.92
C ASN A 64 2.58 -9.03 -2.65
N ARG A 65 1.38 -8.71 -3.18
CA ARG A 65 1.13 -7.46 -3.87
C ARG A 65 1.33 -6.25 -2.96
N VAL A 66 0.76 -6.27 -1.76
CA VAL A 66 0.87 -5.14 -0.81
C VAL A 66 2.31 -4.93 -0.36
N VAL A 67 3.07 -6.00 -0.11
CA VAL A 67 4.47 -5.91 0.34
C VAL A 67 5.37 -5.31 -0.74
N GLU A 68 5.19 -5.70 -1.99
CA GLU A 68 5.96 -5.18 -3.12
C GLU A 68 5.75 -3.67 -3.29
N GLU A 69 4.49 -3.23 -3.33
CA GLU A 69 4.16 -1.82 -3.51
C GLU A 69 4.60 -0.96 -2.32
N LEU A 70 4.41 -1.46 -1.09
CA LEU A 70 4.89 -0.77 0.11
C LEU A 70 6.41 -0.66 0.13
N GLY A 71 7.11 -1.70 -0.35
CA GLY A 71 8.56 -1.70 -0.51
C GLY A 71 9.02 -0.60 -1.47
N SER A 72 8.33 -0.44 -2.60
CA SER A 72 8.58 0.65 -3.56
C SER A 72 8.41 2.03 -2.92
N LEU A 73 7.29 2.26 -2.22
CA LEU A 73 7.01 3.53 -1.56
C LEU A 73 8.02 3.88 -0.45
N MET A 74 8.45 2.88 0.33
CA MET A 74 9.47 3.08 1.36
C MET A 74 10.82 3.41 0.72
N SER A 75 11.20 2.66 -0.33
CA SER A 75 12.43 2.92 -1.07
C SER A 75 12.47 4.34 -1.61
N TYR A 76 11.38 4.79 -2.24
CA TYR A 76 11.22 6.16 -2.70
C TYR A 76 11.41 7.19 -1.58
N THR A 77 10.71 7.00 -0.46
CA THR A 77 10.79 7.91 0.69
C THR A 77 12.21 7.98 1.28
N ARG A 78 12.93 6.86 1.32
CA ARG A 78 14.32 6.82 1.78
C ARG A 78 15.25 7.54 0.81
N SER A 79 15.07 7.34 -0.49
CA SER A 79 15.87 7.99 -1.53
C SER A 79 15.65 9.51 -1.56
N ALA A 80 14.39 9.96 -1.46
CA ALA A 80 14.05 11.39 -1.41
C ALA A 80 14.68 12.10 -0.20
N ARG A 81 14.86 11.39 0.92
CA ARG A 81 15.54 11.94 2.11
C ARG A 81 17.06 12.04 1.93
N GLU A 82 17.70 11.19 1.15
CA GLU A 82 19.17 11.10 1.07
C GLU A 82 19.84 12.17 0.18
N GLU A 83 19.11 13.18 -0.32
CA GLU A 83 19.61 14.28 -1.17
C GLU A 83 20.40 13.82 -2.43
N LYS A 84 20.36 12.53 -2.79
CA LYS A 84 21.14 11.94 -3.91
C LYS A 84 20.56 12.18 -5.31
N GLY A 85 19.64 13.12 -5.44
CA GLY A 85 18.94 13.42 -6.68
C GLY A 85 17.47 13.06 -6.56
N PHE A 86 16.64 14.03 -6.91
CA PHE A 86 15.19 13.89 -6.89
C PHE A 86 14.76 13.05 -8.09
N GLU A 87 14.58 11.74 -7.88
CA GLU A 87 13.90 10.89 -8.86
C GLU A 87 12.39 10.99 -8.64
N ARG A 88 11.63 10.90 -9.74
CA ARG A 88 10.16 10.91 -9.67
C ARG A 88 9.63 9.62 -9.09
N PHE A 89 8.46 9.68 -8.46
CA PHE A 89 7.83 8.46 -7.97
C PHE A 89 7.41 7.59 -9.17
N GLY A 90 7.75 6.30 -9.14
CA GLY A 90 7.51 5.37 -10.26
C GLY A 90 6.05 4.93 -10.43
N GLY A 91 5.16 5.37 -9.55
CA GLY A 91 3.76 4.95 -9.49
C GLY A 91 3.54 3.69 -8.66
N SER A 92 2.27 3.39 -8.38
CA SER A 92 1.86 2.14 -7.75
C SER A 92 0.59 1.59 -8.40
N ASP A 93 0.50 0.27 -8.47
CA ASP A 93 -0.71 -0.39 -8.96
C ASP A 93 -1.84 -0.44 -7.91
N ILE A 94 -1.56 -0.06 -6.66
CA ILE A 94 -2.57 0.19 -5.62
C ILE A 94 -2.83 1.69 -5.60
N GLU A 95 -4.07 2.10 -5.91
CA GLU A 95 -4.48 3.49 -6.06
C GLU A 95 -4.12 4.34 -4.82
N GLU A 96 -4.32 3.80 -3.63
CA GLU A 96 -3.99 4.49 -2.39
C GLU A 96 -2.48 4.75 -2.24
N PHE A 97 -1.64 3.79 -2.65
CA PHE A 97 -0.19 3.93 -2.57
C PHE A 97 0.34 4.86 -3.67
N ASP A 98 -0.30 4.86 -4.84
CA ASP A 98 0.01 5.81 -5.92
C ASP A 98 -0.29 7.25 -5.49
N HIS A 99 -1.44 7.45 -4.85
CA HIS A 99 -1.82 8.74 -4.30
C HIS A 99 -0.86 9.22 -3.20
N ILE A 100 -0.43 8.34 -2.30
CA ILE A 100 0.55 8.68 -1.26
C ILE A 100 1.89 9.03 -1.89
N GLY A 101 2.37 8.23 -2.83
CA GLY A 101 3.65 8.45 -3.51
C GLY A 101 3.70 9.78 -4.27
N SER A 102 2.67 10.09 -5.05
CA SER A 102 2.56 11.35 -5.80
C SER A 102 2.44 12.58 -4.88
N THR A 103 1.75 12.46 -3.75
CA THR A 103 1.64 13.53 -2.76
C THR A 103 2.99 13.78 -2.08
N LEU A 104 3.71 12.72 -1.72
CA LEU A 104 5.06 12.82 -1.16
C LEU A 104 6.03 13.45 -2.17
N GLU A 105 5.96 13.05 -3.44
CA GLU A 105 6.75 13.66 -4.51
C GLU A 105 6.53 15.16 -4.58
N SER A 106 5.28 15.60 -4.68
CA SER A 106 4.94 17.02 -4.74
C SER A 106 5.44 17.78 -3.50
N THR A 107 5.30 17.19 -2.31
CA THR A 107 5.74 17.81 -1.05
C THR A 107 7.26 17.99 -1.01
N PHE A 108 8.02 17.00 -1.46
CA PHE A 108 9.46 17.12 -1.48
C PHE A 108 9.95 18.08 -2.59
N GLU A 109 9.32 18.09 -3.77
CA GLU A 109 9.61 19.09 -4.82
C GLU A 109 9.41 20.52 -4.30
N GLU A 110 8.29 20.76 -3.61
CA GLU A 110 7.99 22.05 -2.99
C GLU A 110 9.02 22.42 -1.91
N LEU A 111 9.43 21.46 -1.07
CA LEU A 111 10.43 21.68 -0.04
C LEU A 111 11.80 22.05 -0.64
N GLU A 112 12.21 21.37 -1.72
CA GLU A 112 13.44 21.70 -2.45
C GLU A 112 13.36 23.08 -3.10
N ALA A 113 12.24 23.41 -3.72
CA ALA A 113 11.99 24.73 -4.30
C ALA A 113 12.06 25.83 -3.23
N GLN A 114 11.47 25.60 -2.05
CA GLN A 114 11.52 26.52 -0.93
C GLN A 114 12.95 26.69 -0.39
N LYS A 115 13.69 25.58 -0.19
CA LYS A 115 15.11 25.61 0.19
C LYS A 115 15.94 26.42 -0.83
N ARG A 116 15.68 26.23 -2.13
CA ARG A 116 16.37 26.96 -3.20
C ARG A 116 16.04 28.45 -3.16
N SER A 117 14.76 28.80 -3.07
CA SER A 117 14.31 30.19 -2.97
C SER A 117 14.91 30.90 -1.76
N PHE A 118 14.97 30.23 -0.59
CA PHE A 118 15.64 30.77 0.59
C PHE A 118 17.13 31.02 0.34
N ARG A 119 17.85 30.05 -0.23
CA ARG A 119 19.28 30.21 -0.56
C ARG A 119 19.49 31.38 -1.52
N ASP A 120 18.64 31.52 -2.53
CA ASP A 120 18.72 32.62 -3.49
C ASP A 120 18.45 33.97 -2.80
N LEU A 121 17.39 34.08 -2.01
CA LEU A 121 17.09 35.29 -1.24
C LEU A 121 18.24 35.67 -0.31
N PHE A 122 18.80 34.70 0.42
CA PHE A 122 19.94 34.93 1.29
C PHE A 122 21.16 35.44 0.52
N ASN A 123 21.49 34.80 -0.61
CA ASN A 123 22.65 35.13 -1.42
C ASN A 123 22.54 36.47 -2.16
N PHE A 124 21.34 36.85 -2.60
CA PHE A 124 21.09 38.08 -3.36
C PHE A 124 20.62 39.26 -2.50
N ALA A 125 20.41 39.08 -1.21
CA ALA A 125 20.07 40.18 -0.31
C ALA A 125 21.18 41.24 -0.31
N LEU A 126 20.79 42.50 -0.56
CA LEU A 126 21.69 43.66 -0.53
C LEU A 126 22.15 44.02 0.88
N SER A 127 21.35 43.66 1.88
CA SER A 127 21.68 43.86 3.29
C SER A 127 22.66 42.78 3.77
N PRO A 128 23.68 43.14 4.57
CA PRO A 128 24.51 42.18 5.30
C PRO A 128 23.68 41.28 6.24
N ILE A 129 23.75 39.96 6.05
CA ILE A 129 23.07 38.96 6.90
C ILE A 129 24.09 37.94 7.43
N MET A 130 24.04 37.70 8.74
CA MET A 130 24.86 36.71 9.44
C MET A 130 23.98 35.87 10.36
N VAL A 131 24.18 34.55 10.32
CA VAL A 131 23.45 33.58 11.13
C VAL A 131 24.39 32.95 12.14
N TRP A 132 24.05 33.05 13.42
CA TRP A 132 24.85 32.54 14.53
C TRP A 132 24.10 31.40 15.24
N SER A 133 24.84 30.42 15.75
CA SER A 133 24.31 29.38 16.65
C SER A 133 24.12 29.95 18.05
N GLU A 134 23.32 29.29 18.88
CA GLU A 134 23.19 29.58 20.31
C GLU A 134 24.55 29.55 21.06
N ALA A 135 25.51 28.74 20.59
CA ALA A 135 26.88 28.70 21.14
C ALA A 135 27.80 29.85 20.66
N GLY A 136 27.27 30.85 19.95
CA GLY A 136 28.04 31.98 19.43
C GLY A 136 28.99 31.63 18.28
N VAL A 137 28.75 30.52 17.57
CA VAL A 137 29.48 30.11 16.35
C VAL A 137 28.76 30.67 15.13
N LEU A 138 29.49 31.27 14.18
CA LEU A 138 28.94 31.74 12.91
C LEU A 138 28.59 30.51 12.04
N ILE A 139 27.30 30.34 11.72
CA ILE A 139 26.78 29.24 10.90
C ILE A 139 26.85 29.60 9.42
N GLN A 140 26.34 30.79 9.06
CA GLN A 140 26.27 31.25 7.67
C GLN A 140 26.45 32.77 7.58
N ILE A 141 26.98 33.23 6.45
CA ILE A 141 27.16 34.64 6.11
C ILE A 141 26.89 34.86 4.63
N ASN A 142 26.08 35.85 4.30
CA ASN A 142 25.73 36.15 2.92
C ASN A 142 26.81 36.99 2.21
N PRO A 143 26.80 37.07 0.86
CA PRO A 143 27.80 37.82 0.10
C PRO A 143 27.86 39.32 0.46
N ALA A 144 26.73 39.97 0.72
CA ALA A 144 26.71 41.38 1.12
C ALA A 144 27.46 41.63 2.44
N ALA A 145 27.28 40.77 3.44
CA ALA A 145 28.03 40.87 4.69
C ALA A 145 29.53 40.59 4.49
N ARG A 146 29.90 39.63 3.65
CA ARG A 146 31.31 39.38 3.33
C ARG A 146 31.98 40.62 2.71
N LYS A 147 31.27 41.31 1.82
CA LYS A 147 31.75 42.52 1.15
C LYS A 147 31.95 43.69 2.12
N GLU A 148 30.95 43.97 2.96
CA GLU A 148 31.04 45.03 3.98
C GLU A 148 32.14 44.75 5.02
N LEU A 149 32.40 43.48 5.31
CA LEU A 149 33.40 43.05 6.28
C LEU A 149 34.78 42.80 5.66
N VAL A 150 34.94 43.05 4.36
CA VAL A 150 36.19 42.91 3.58
C VAL A 150 36.86 41.55 3.80
N ILE A 151 36.04 40.49 3.82
CA ILE A 151 36.53 39.12 4.03
C ILE A 151 36.93 38.53 2.67
N GLU A 152 38.19 38.70 2.29
CA GLU A 152 38.79 38.11 1.08
C GLU A 152 39.43 36.74 1.38
N ASN A 153 38.63 35.68 1.22
CA ASN A 153 38.98 34.25 1.24
C ASN A 153 39.60 33.63 2.53
N ASP A 154 39.18 32.36 2.72
CA ASP A 154 39.46 31.37 3.77
C ASP A 154 39.31 31.75 5.26
N ILE A 155 38.28 31.13 5.84
CA ILE A 155 37.93 31.16 7.26
C ILE A 155 38.75 30.10 7.97
N GLU A 156 39.92 30.46 8.51
CA GLU A 156 40.44 29.75 9.70
C GLU A 156 40.44 30.64 10.95
N THR A 157 40.44 31.96 10.77
CA THR A 157 40.46 32.90 11.89
C THR A 157 39.36 33.96 11.76
N MET A 158 38.48 33.97 12.75
CA MET A 158 37.41 34.96 12.92
C MET A 158 38.01 36.38 12.89
N HIS A 159 37.67 37.18 11.86
CA HIS A 159 38.16 38.56 11.69
C HIS A 159 37.97 39.36 12.99
N PRO A 160 38.94 40.21 13.41
CA PRO A 160 38.92 40.86 14.74
C PRO A 160 37.66 41.67 15.05
N VAL A 161 36.94 42.14 14.03
CA VAL A 161 35.60 42.78 14.15
C VAL A 161 34.58 41.86 14.83
N PHE A 162 34.66 40.55 14.62
CA PHE A 162 33.71 39.58 15.17
C PHE A 162 33.97 39.20 16.63
N LYS A 163 35.20 39.35 17.14
CA LYS A 163 35.48 39.11 18.56
C LYS A 163 34.68 40.07 19.44
N GLY A 164 34.66 41.36 19.11
CA GLY A 164 33.91 42.36 19.86
C GLY A 164 32.37 42.20 19.77
N PHE A 165 31.86 41.56 18.72
CA PHE A 165 30.44 41.20 18.61
C PHE A 165 30.11 39.94 19.41
N LYS A 166 30.98 38.92 19.36
CA LYS A 166 30.84 37.69 20.14
C LYS A 166 30.79 38.00 21.63
N ASP A 167 31.68 38.86 22.12
CA ASP A 167 31.74 39.26 23.53
C ASP A 167 30.49 40.03 24.01
N LYS A 168 29.66 40.53 23.08
CA LYS A 168 28.38 41.21 23.38
C LYS A 168 27.14 40.32 23.20
N LEU A 169 27.28 39.17 22.53
CA LEU A 169 26.18 38.25 22.19
C LEU A 169 26.10 37.05 23.15
N VAL A 170 27.20 36.72 23.83
CA VAL A 170 27.19 35.77 24.94
C VAL A 170 26.71 36.52 26.20
N PRO A 171 25.69 36.03 26.92
CA PRO A 171 25.20 36.68 28.15
C PRO A 171 26.25 36.71 29.27
#